data_AF-Q6PYC8-F1
#
_entry.id   AF-Q6PYC8-F1
#
_cell.length_a   1.000
_cell.length_b   1.000
_cell.length_c   1.000
_cell.angle_alpha   90.00
_cell.angle_beta   90.00
_cell.angle_gamma   90.00
#
_symmetry.space_group_name_H-M   'P 1'
#
loop_
_entity.id
_entity.type
_entity.pdbx_description
1 polymer ?
#
loop_
_entity_poly.entity_id
_entity_poly.type
_entity_poly.pdbx_seq_one_letter_code
_entity_poly.pdbx_strand_id
1 'polypeptide(L)' 'VYLDARKSKNLMDTFEGRIVGIGVEMVCGAPSQKMIIRRVLPNSPAQRAGLRLGDEVVYV' A
#
# COMPACT_ATOMS: atom_id res chain seq x y z
N VAL A 1 3.22 -22.06 -8.41
CA VAL A 1 4.38 -21.84 -7.52
C VAL A 1 3.88 -21.07 -6.31
N TYR A 2 3.88 -21.68 -5.12
CA TYR A 2 3.43 -21.03 -3.89
C TYR A 2 4.59 -20.23 -3.28
N LEU A 3 4.38 -18.95 -3.02
CA LEU A 3 5.40 -18.07 -2.46
C LEU A 3 5.11 -17.82 -0.98
N ASP A 4 6.06 -18.21 -0.12
CA ASP A 4 6.00 -18.00 1.32
C ASP A 4 5.93 -16.50 1.66
N ALA A 5 5.02 -16.13 2.57
CA ALA A 5 4.74 -14.74 2.94
C ALA A 5 5.98 -13.98 3.44
N ARG A 6 6.97 -14.66 4.03
CA ARG A 6 8.21 -14.02 4.51
C ARG A 6 9.16 -13.67 3.36
N LYS A 7 9.14 -14.45 2.27
CA LYS A 7 9.91 -14.15 1.04
C LYS A 7 9.27 -13.05 0.20
N SER A 8 7.95 -12.85 0.29
CA SER A 8 7.24 -11.78 -0.42
C SER A 8 7.71 -10.38 -0.03
N LYS A 9 8.08 -10.15 1.24
CA LYS A 9 8.43 -8.82 1.75
C LYS A 9 9.70 -8.25 1.11
N ASN A 10 10.72 -9.08 0.92
CA ASN A 10 11.96 -8.68 0.22
C ASN A 10 11.80 -8.70 -1.31
N LEU A 11 10.83 -9.47 -1.81
CA LEU A 11 10.53 -9.55 -3.23
C LEU A 11 9.90 -8.25 -3.75
N MET A 12 9.11 -7.56 -2.92
CA MET A 12 8.58 -6.22 -3.22
C MET A 12 9.68 -5.14 -3.31
N ASP A 13 10.77 -5.29 -2.57
CA ASP A 13 11.92 -4.37 -2.65
C ASP A 13 12.79 -4.61 -3.90
N THR A 14 12.68 -5.78 -4.54
CA THR A 14 13.56 -6.20 -5.65
C THR A 14 12.81 -6.57 -6.94
N PHE A 15 11.49 -6.32 -7.02
CA PHE A 15 10.71 -6.68 -8.20
C PHE A 15 10.80 -5.59 -9.27
N GLU A 16 11.36 -5.95 -10.43
CA GLU A 16 11.07 -5.32 -11.74
C GLU A 16 9.61 -5.58 -12.20
N GLY A 17 8.73 -5.99 -11.30
CA GLY A 17 7.30 -6.10 -11.55
C GLY A 17 6.66 -4.74 -11.38
N ARG A 18 6.05 -4.24 -12.47
CA ARG A 18 5.30 -2.99 -12.48
C ARG A 18 4.30 -3.02 -11.31
N ILE A 19 4.50 -2.17 -10.30
CA ILE A 19 3.56 -2.02 -9.19
C ILE A 19 2.22 -1.59 -9.81
N VAL A 20 1.23 -2.49 -9.81
CA VAL A 20 -0.12 -2.20 -10.29
C VAL A 20 -0.96 -1.75 -9.10
N GLY A 21 -1.44 -0.50 -9.16
CA GLY A 21 -2.17 0.17 -8.09
C GLY A 21 -1.94 1.68 -8.09
N ILE A 22 -2.41 2.37 -7.06
CA ILE A 22 -2.25 3.84 -6.95
C ILE A 22 -1.00 4.27 -6.16
N GLY A 23 -0.27 3.33 -5.55
CA GLY A 23 0.97 3.59 -4.81
C GLY A 23 0.78 4.01 -3.35
N VAL A 24 -0.10 3.30 -2.63
CA VAL A 24 -0.29 3.46 -1.18
C VAL A 24 -0.06 2.14 -0.45
N GLU A 25 0.47 2.22 0.76
CA GLU A 25 0.41 1.14 1.74
C GLU A 25 -0.65 1.48 2.78
N MET A 26 -1.48 0.51 3.11
CA MET A 26 -2.58 0.68 4.04
C MET A 26 -2.45 -0.31 5.19
N VAL A 27 -3.00 0.08 6.33
CA VAL A 27 -3.20 -0.80 7.48
C VAL A 27 -4.67 -0.86 7.83
N CYS A 28 -5.13 -2.05 8.22
CA CYS A 28 -6.47 -2.23 8.76
C CYS A 28 -6.37 -2.32 10.29
N GLY A 29 -6.97 -1.36 10.98
CA GLY A 29 -7.06 -1.40 12.44
C GLY A 29 -8.28 -2.20 12.89
N ALA A 30 -8.08 -3.36 13.52
CA ALA A 30 -9.10 -3.94 14.40
C ALA A 30 -9.13 -3.15 15.72
N PRO A 31 -10.29 -2.86 16.34
CA PRO A 31 -11.65 -3.37 16.09
C PRO A 31 -12.51 -2.55 15.12
N SER A 32 -12.06 -1.38 14.66
CA SER A 32 -12.88 -0.43 13.90
C SER A 32 -12.94 -0.69 12.39
N GLN A 33 -12.21 -1.68 11.87
CA GLN A 33 -12.08 -1.99 10.44
C GLN A 33 -11.66 -0.79 9.58
N LYS A 34 -11.07 0.24 10.20
CA LYS A 34 -10.62 1.44 9.51
C LYS A 34 -9.41 1.11 8.65
N MET A 35 -9.50 1.43 7.37
CA MET A 35 -8.41 1.32 6.43
C MET A 35 -7.68 2.66 6.36
N ILE A 36 -6.49 2.72 6.94
CA ILE A 36 -5.70 3.95 7.06
C ILE A 36 -4.47 3.86 6.15
N ILE A 37 -4.20 4.93 5.40
CA ILE A 37 -2.97 5.05 4.62
C ILE A 37 -1.79 5.19 5.57
N ARG A 38 -0.89 4.20 5.54
CA ARG A 38 0.35 4.18 6.32
C ARG A 38 1.51 4.84 5.58
N ARG A 39 1.56 4.70 4.25
CA ARG A 39 2.64 5.27 3.42
C ARG A 39 2.11 5.58 2.03
N VAL A 40 2.57 6.70 1.48
CA VAL A 40 2.37 7.05 0.07
C VAL A 40 3.72 6.93 -0.62
N LEU A 41 3.76 6.17 -1.73
CA LEU A 41 5.00 5.98 -2.48
C LEU A 41 5.36 7.25 -3.26
N PRO A 42 6.63 7.65 -3.32
CA PRO A 42 7.05 8.79 -4.12
C PRO A 42 6.81 8.54 -5.61
N ASN A 43 6.53 9.61 -6.35
CA ASN A 43 6.21 9.62 -7.78
C ASN A 43 4.98 8.78 -8.19
N SER A 44 4.14 8.41 -7.22
CA SER A 44 2.93 7.61 -7.46
C SER A 44 1.71 8.45 -7.86
N PRO A 45 0.68 7.84 -8.49
CA PRO A 45 -0.61 8.48 -8.68
C PRO A 45 -1.21 9.03 -7.37
N ALA A 46 -1.10 8.28 -6.27
CA ALA A 46 -1.58 8.70 -4.96
C ALA A 46 -0.90 9.97 -4.45
N GLN A 47 0.43 10.10 -4.62
CA GLN A 47 1.15 11.31 -4.25
C GLN A 47 0.69 12.50 -5.09
N ARG A 48 0.54 12.33 -6.40
CA ARG A 48 0.06 13.40 -7.31
C ARG A 48 -1.38 13.81 -7.01
N ALA A 49 -2.21 12.87 -6.56
CA ALA A 49 -3.57 13.14 -6.09
C ALA A 49 -3.60 13.82 -4.71
N GLY A 50 -2.46 13.94 -4.03
CA GLY A 50 -2.34 14.62 -2.75
C GLY A 50 -2.73 13.76 -1.54
N LEU A 51 -2.84 12.44 -1.69
CA LEU A 51 -3.05 11.52 -0.57
C LEU A 51 -1.89 11.60 0.42
N ARG A 52 -2.18 11.39 1.70
CA ARG A 52 -1.23 11.55 2.80
C ARG A 52 -1.32 10.40 3.80
N LEU A 53 -0.26 10.28 4.59
CA LEU A 53 -0.26 9.42 5.78
C LEU A 53 -1.40 9.85 6.71
N GLY A 54 -2.16 8.88 7.19
CA GLY A 54 -3.28 9.09 8.12
C GLY A 54 -4.64 9.26 7.44
N ASP A 55 -4.69 9.40 6.11
CA ASP A 55 -5.97 9.43 5.39
C ASP A 55 -6.74 8.10 5.58
N GLU A 56 -8.04 8.20 5.78
CA GLU A 56 -8.96 7.05 5.93
C GLU A 56 -9.65 6.76 4.60
N VAL A 57 -9.55 5.51 4.16
CA VAL A 57 -10.29 5.02 2.99
C VAL A 57 -11.68 4.61 3.45
N VAL A 58 -12.67 5.44 3.11
CA VAL A 58 -14.08 5.22 3.50
C VAL A 58 -14.90 4.47 2.44
N TYR A 59 -14.44 4.44 1.18
CA TYR A 59 -15.08 3.77 0.06
C TYR A 59 -14.06 3.49 -1.07
N VAL A 60 -14.32 2.48 -1.91
CA VAL A 60 -13.50 2.11 -3.08
C VAL A 60 -14.40 1.84 -4.28
#